data_AF-A0A8T7KFD2-F1
#
_entry.id   AF-A0A8T7KFD2-F1
#
_cell.length_a   1.000
_cell.length_b   1.000
_cell.length_c   1.000
_cell.angle_alpha   90.00
_cell.angle_beta   90.00
_cell.angle_gamma   90.00
#
_symmetry.space_group_name_H-M   'P 1'
#
loop_
_entity.id
_entity.type
_entity.pdbx_description
1 polymer ?
#
loop_
_entity_poly.entity_id
_entity_poly.type
_entity_poly.pdbx_seq_one_letter_code
_entity_poly.pdbx_strand_id
1 'polypeptide(L)' 'MANLICPQYCPSPFCKTACPGGAITIAEKGKNVYADPDKCNRCGICRVMCITWSQDRVLERRRPWVASDWISLE' A
#
# COMPACT_ATOMS: atom_id res chain seq x y z
N MET A 1 -17.06 -8.85 -2.91
CA MET A 1 -17.46 -7.41 -2.80
C MET A 1 -16.19 -6.59 -2.58
N ALA A 2 -15.79 -5.68 -3.48
CA ALA A 2 -14.48 -5.02 -3.39
C ALA A 2 -14.49 -3.79 -2.46
N ASN A 3 -13.53 -3.74 -1.52
CA ASN A 3 -13.40 -2.63 -0.56
C ASN A 3 -12.39 -1.60 -1.06
N LEU A 4 -12.74 -0.31 -1.04
CA LEU A 4 -11.80 0.78 -1.31
C LEU A 4 -10.75 0.83 -0.19
N ILE A 5 -9.47 0.75 -0.56
CA ILE A 5 -8.37 0.74 0.41
C ILE A 5 -7.42 1.95 0.30
N CYS A 6 -7.29 2.55 -0.88
CA CYS A 6 -6.37 3.68 -1.10
C CYS A 6 -6.74 4.43 -2.39
N PRO A 7 -6.73 5.78 -2.43
CA PRO A 7 -6.88 6.55 -3.66
C PRO A 7 -5.58 6.59 -4.53
N GLN A 8 -4.67 5.63 -4.36
CA GLN A 8 -3.34 5.54 -4.96
C GLN A 8 -2.38 6.70 -4.60
N TYR A 9 -1.74 6.59 -3.44
CA TYR A 9 -0.63 7.45 -3.00
C TYR A 9 0.76 7.05 -3.56
N CYS A 10 0.81 6.29 -4.65
CA CYS A 10 2.06 5.80 -5.22
C CYS A 10 2.10 5.99 -6.75
N PRO A 11 3.28 6.36 -7.31
CA PRO A 11 3.44 6.55 -8.75
C PRO A 11 3.20 5.25 -9.52
N SER A 12 3.58 4.11 -8.92
CA SER A 12 3.29 2.77 -9.42
C SER A 12 2.62 1.95 -8.31
N PRO A 13 1.57 1.17 -8.62
CA PRO A 13 0.78 0.45 -7.62
C PRO A 13 1.49 -0.82 -7.13
N PHE A 14 2.46 -0.65 -6.23
CA PHE A 14 3.26 -1.74 -5.65
C PHE A 14 2.41 -2.80 -4.96
N CYS A 15 1.30 -2.40 -4.34
CA CYS A 15 0.38 -3.33 -3.68
C CYS A 15 -0.26 -4.33 -4.63
N LYS A 16 -0.50 -3.95 -5.90
CA LYS A 16 -1.05 -4.84 -6.93
C LYS A 16 -0.01 -5.90 -7.31
N THR A 17 1.20 -5.47 -7.63
CA THR A 17 2.30 -6.37 -8.01
C THR A 17 2.70 -7.32 -6.88
N ALA A 18 2.62 -6.85 -5.63
CA ALA A 18 3.03 -7.63 -4.47
C ALA A 18 1.96 -8.61 -3.95
N CYS A 19 0.71 -8.56 -4.44
CA CYS A 19 -0.35 -9.42 -3.93
C CYS A 19 -0.29 -10.80 -4.62
N PRO A 20 0.14 -11.87 -3.92
CA PRO A 20 0.22 -13.21 -4.53
C PRO A 20 -1.17 -13.79 -4.83
N GLY A 21 -2.19 -13.40 -4.08
CA GLY A 21 -3.57 -13.87 -4.25
C GLY A 21 -4.36 -13.12 -5.33
N GLY A 22 -3.78 -12.13 -6.00
CA GLY A 22 -4.46 -11.35 -7.04
C GLY A 22 -5.71 -10.61 -6.53
N ALA A 23 -5.75 -10.28 -5.24
CA ALA A 23 -6.90 -9.65 -4.60
C ALA A 23 -6.99 -8.13 -4.82
N ILE A 24 -5.96 -7.50 -5.41
CA ILE A 24 -5.88 -6.05 -5.55
C ILE A 24 -6.23 -5.62 -6.98
N THR A 25 -7.19 -4.71 -7.10
CA THR A 25 -7.59 -4.09 -8.38
C THR A 25 -7.45 -2.58 -8.30
N ILE A 26 -7.31 -1.93 -9.45
CA ILE A 26 -7.15 -0.48 -9.57
C ILE A 26 -8.18 -0.01 -10.58
N ALA A 27 -9.02 0.94 -10.18
CA ALA A 27 -9.97 1.55 -11.08
C ALA A 27 -9.24 2.37 -12.15
N GLU A 28 -9.65 2.21 -13.40
CA GLU A 28 -9.13 2.98 -14.53
C GLU A 28 -9.35 4.48 -14.34
N LYS A 29 -10.51 4.85 -13.78
CA LYS A 29 -10.87 6.23 -13.47
C LYS A 29 -10.62 6.53 -11.99
N GLY A 30 -9.86 7.59 -11.73
CA GLY A 30 -9.58 8.05 -10.36
C GLY A 30 -8.52 7.24 -9.61
N LYS A 31 -7.96 6.17 -10.22
CA LYS A 31 -6.82 5.43 -9.67
C LYS A 31 -7.06 4.80 -8.29
N ASN A 32 -8.32 4.66 -7.90
CA ASN A 32 -8.69 4.05 -6.64
C ASN A 32 -8.29 2.56 -6.59
N VAL A 33 -7.66 2.16 -5.50
CA VAL A 33 -7.22 0.80 -5.23
C VAL A 33 -8.27 0.09 -4.39
N TYR A 34 -8.67 -1.10 -4.83
CA TYR A 34 -9.66 -1.94 -4.17
C TYR A 34 -9.07 -3.30 -3.81
N ALA A 35 -9.60 -3.90 -2.75
CA ALA A 35 -9.27 -5.26 -2.33
C ALA A 35 -10.51 -6.16 -2.36
N ASP A 36 -10.38 -7.32 -3.00
CA ASP A 36 -11.38 -8.38 -3.02
C ASP A 36 -11.23 -9.28 -1.77
N PRO A 37 -12.16 -9.22 -0.82
CA PRO A 37 -12.09 -9.99 0.42
C PRO A 37 -12.20 -11.50 0.18
N ASP A 38 -12.82 -11.92 -0.92
CA ASP A 38 -13.04 -13.33 -1.25
C ASP A 38 -11.73 -13.98 -1.73
N LYS A 39 -10.80 -13.19 -2.28
CA LYS A 39 -9.45 -13.62 -2.71
C LYS A 39 -8.37 -13.30 -1.67
N CYS A 40 -8.64 -12.41 -0.72
CA CYS A 40 -7.65 -11.92 0.23
C CYS A 40 -7.48 -12.90 1.41
N ASN A 41 -6.31 -13.53 1.49
CA ASN A 41 -5.93 -14.40 2.61
C ASN A 41 -5.29 -13.66 3.81
N ARG A 42 -5.31 -12.31 3.79
CA ARG A 42 -4.76 -11.45 4.85
C ARG A 42 -3.27 -11.66 5.15
N CYS A 43 -2.46 -12.09 4.18
CA CYS A 43 -1.01 -12.27 4.34
C CYS A 43 -0.22 -10.98 4.67
N GLY A 44 -0.79 -9.79 4.42
CA GLY A 44 -0.18 -8.50 4.81
C GLY A 44 0.97 -8.01 3.93
N ILE A 45 1.38 -8.75 2.90
CA ILE A 45 2.51 -8.37 2.01
C ILE A 45 2.27 -7.02 1.33
N CYS A 46 1.05 -6.80 0.80
CA CYS A 46 0.69 -5.52 0.18
C CYS A 46 0.79 -4.34 1.16
N ARG A 47 0.49 -4.56 2.44
CA ARG A 47 0.61 -3.54 3.50
C ARG A 47 2.06 -3.19 3.77
N VAL A 48 2.95 -4.19 3.87
CA VAL A 48 4.39 -3.97 4.03
C VAL A 48 4.91 -3.14 2.85
N MET A 49 4.56 -3.51 1.62
CA MET A 49 4.97 -2.76 0.42
C MET A 49 4.46 -1.32 0.41
N CYS A 50 3.21 -1.06 0.83
CA CYS A 50 2.69 0.30 0.93
C CYS A 50 3.43 1.12 2.00
N ILE A 51 3.67 0.56 3.18
CA ILE A 51 4.47 1.23 4.22
C ILE A 51 5.85 1.59 3.67
N THR A 52 6.42 0.67 2.90
CA THR A 52 7.77 0.81 2.37
C THR A 52 7.89 1.92 1.32
N TRP A 53 7.04 1.86 0.29
CA TRP A 53 7.26 2.56 -0.98
C TRP A 53 6.19 3.60 -1.32
N SER A 54 5.06 3.63 -0.60
CA SER A 54 4.03 4.63 -0.87
C SER A 54 4.42 6.00 -0.30
N GLN A 55 3.83 7.06 -0.86
CA GLN A 55 3.92 8.42 -0.35
C GLN A 55 2.76 8.75 0.61
N ASP A 56 2.12 7.74 1.20
CA ASP A 56 1.09 7.94 2.21
C ASP A 56 1.73 8.48 3.50
N ARG A 57 1.41 9.72 3.86
CA ARG A 57 1.92 10.40 5.07
C ARG A 57 1.58 9.67 6.37
N VAL A 58 0.45 8.94 6.42
CA VAL A 58 0.04 8.15 7.59
C VAL A 58 0.91 6.89 7.71
N LEU A 59 1.26 6.28 6.58
CA LEU A 59 2.13 5.09 6.55
C LEU A 59 3.62 5.43 6.66
N GLU A 60 4.03 6.62 6.21
CA GLU A 60 5.40 7.13 6.32
C GLU A 60 5.90 7.10 7.77
N ARG A 61 5.04 7.50 8.72
CA ARG A 61 5.32 7.44 10.17
C ARG A 61 5.41 6.03 10.74
N ARG A 62 5.06 5.01 9.97
CA ARG A 62 5.06 3.59 10.37
C ARG A 62 6.17 2.79 9.67
N ARG A 63 7.07 3.43 8.92
CA ARG A 63 8.18 2.78 8.23
C ARG A 63 9.13 2.13 9.24
N PRO A 64 9.38 0.82 9.17
CA PRO A 64 10.23 0.11 10.15
C PRO A 64 11.67 0.62 10.24
N TRP A 65 12.20 1.22 9.17
CA TRP A 65 13.56 1.78 9.10
C TRP A 65 13.59 3.30 9.23
N VAL A 66 12.44 3.97 9.29
CA VAL A 66 12.38 5.35 9.78
C VAL A 66 12.31 5.26 11.30
N ALA A 67 13.36 4.70 11.90
CA ALA A 67 13.77 5.15 13.21
C ALA A 67 14.13 6.62 13.02
N SER A 68 13.61 7.44 13.93
CA SER A 68 13.72 8.89 14.07
C SER A 68 15.15 9.49 13.98
N ASP A 69 16.17 8.70 13.67
CA ASP A 69 17.56 9.02 13.94
C ASP A 69 18.31 9.53 12.69
N TRP A 70 17.71 9.43 11.49
CA TRP A 70 18.32 9.88 10.22
C TRP A 70 17.74 11.19 9.68
N ILE A 71 16.63 11.69 10.24
CA ILE A 71 16.00 12.97 9.84
C ILE A 71 16.50 14.14 10.70
N SER A 72 17.30 13.88 11.74
CA SER A 72 17.92 14.90 12.60
C SER A 72 19.38 15.23 12.26
N LEU A 73 19.85 14.86 11.06
CA LEU A 73 21.14 15.34 10.54
C LEU A 73 20.93 16.56 9.64
N GLU A 74 20.44 17.64 10.22
CA GLU A 74 20.58 19.03 9.75
C GLU A 74 20.20 20.01 10.87
#